data_AF-A0A8J6MVY8-F1
#
_entry.id   AF-A0A8J6MVY8-F1
#
_cell.length_a   1.000
_cell.length_b   1.000
_cell.length_c   1.000
_cell.angle_alpha   90.00
_cell.angle_beta   90.00
_cell.angle_gamma   90.00
#
_symmetry.space_group_name_H-M   'P 1'
#
loop_
_entity.id
_entity.type
_entity.pdbx_description
1 polymer ?
#
loop_
_entity_poly.entity_id
_entity_poly.type
_entity_poly.pdbx_seq_one_letter_code
_entity_poly.pdbx_strand_id
1 'polypeptide(L)'
;MTTLGTYTIEADWLEEGALFLWGKRGQSIVPAEEVKDHLFAWHEPSFYGTFVETVEQDYRMGVKLSAQEAFDYFCHTPPLVHADYLWSETAEDLRQLSPYLRSALENGCFMPDYEQWKHGSLGWRLELPDEASP
;
A
#
# COMPACT_ATOMS: atom_id res chain seq x y z
N MET A 1 -31.52 4.92 -4.67
CA MET A 1 -30.13 5.18 -4.27
C MET A 1 -29.72 4.05 -3.36
N THR A 2 -29.07 3.02 -3.92
CA THR A 2 -28.58 1.88 -3.16
C THR A 2 -27.42 2.37 -2.31
N THR A 3 -27.55 2.32 -0.98
CA THR A 3 -26.42 2.50 -0.07
C THR A 3 -25.45 1.35 -0.36
N LEU A 4 -24.46 1.61 -1.21
CA LEU A 4 -23.29 0.75 -1.34
C LEU A 4 -22.69 0.67 0.07
N GLY A 5 -22.73 -0.50 0.69
CA GLY A 5 -22.13 -0.71 1.99
C GLY A 5 -20.66 -0.30 1.95
N THR A 6 -20.16 0.19 3.09
CA THR A 6 -18.77 0.62 3.26
C THR A 6 -17.81 -0.42 2.69
N TYR A 7 -17.06 -0.01 1.66
CA TYR A 7 -16.03 -0.82 1.02
C TYR A 7 -14.71 -0.59 1.76
N THR A 8 -14.05 -1.64 2.24
CA THR A 8 -12.78 -1.52 2.97
C THR A 8 -11.69 -2.25 2.21
N ILE A 9 -10.56 -1.57 2.00
CA ILE A 9 -9.35 -2.13 1.42
C ILE A 9 -8.43 -2.57 2.53
N GLU A 10 -8.06 -3.84 2.48
CA GLU A 10 -7.15 -4.48 3.41
C GLU A 10 -5.78 -4.67 2.73
N ALA A 11 -4.72 -4.68 3.54
CA ALA A 11 -3.35 -4.87 3.09
C ALA A 11 -2.65 -5.90 3.97
N ASP A 12 -2.18 -6.97 3.35
CA ASP A 12 -1.46 -8.07 3.99
C ASP A 12 -0.09 -8.25 3.30
N TRP A 13 0.99 -8.40 4.07
CA TRP A 13 2.29 -8.74 3.51
C TRP A 13 2.41 -10.25 3.28
N LEU A 14 2.89 -10.64 2.11
CA LEU A 14 3.20 -12.03 1.73
C LEU A 14 4.60 -12.41 2.22
N GLU A 15 4.85 -13.72 2.37
CA GLU A 15 6.16 -14.26 2.82
C GLU A 15 7.32 -13.84 1.90
N GLU A 16 7.04 -13.59 0.62
CA GLU A 16 8.01 -13.16 -0.39
C GLU A 16 8.25 -11.63 -0.41
N GLY A 17 7.64 -10.87 0.50
CA GLY A 17 7.77 -9.41 0.57
C GLY A 17 6.92 -8.64 -0.45
N ALA A 18 6.03 -9.33 -1.15
CA ALA A 18 4.97 -8.70 -1.94
C ALA A 18 3.80 -8.27 -1.04
N LEU A 19 3.08 -7.24 -1.45
CA LEU A 19 1.88 -6.77 -0.78
C LEU A 19 0.65 -7.34 -1.47
N PHE A 20 -0.27 -7.89 -0.69
CA PHE A 20 -1.57 -8.33 -1.13
C PHE A 20 -2.64 -7.31 -0.70
N LEU A 21 -3.33 -6.73 -1.67
CA LEU A 21 -4.46 -5.84 -1.42
C LEU A 21 -5.76 -6.53 -1.81
N TRP A 22 -6.74 -6.50 -0.91
CA TRP A 22 -8.04 -7.10 -1.17
C TRP A 22 -9.16 -6.27 -0.56
N GLY A 23 -10.37 -6.47 -1.06
CA GLY A 23 -11.53 -5.68 -0.66
C GLY A 23 -12.54 -6.49 0.13
N LYS A 24 -13.16 -5.87 1.12
CA LYS A 24 -14.35 -6.41 1.79
C LYS A 24 -15.49 -5.40 1.79
N ARG A 25 -16.72 -5.90 1.72
CA ARG A 25 -17.96 -5.13 1.84
C ARG A 25 -18.82 -5.79 2.90
N GLY A 26 -18.78 -5.25 4.13
CA GLY A 26 -19.37 -5.90 5.29
C GLY A 26 -18.68 -7.25 5.58
N GLN A 27 -19.43 -8.36 5.47
CA GLN A 27 -18.90 -9.72 5.67
C GLN A 27 -18.48 -10.41 4.35
N SER A 28 -18.72 -9.77 3.20
CA SER A 28 -18.43 -10.36 1.90
C SER A 28 -17.09 -9.88 1.36
N ILE A 29 -16.35 -10.77 0.71
CA ILE A 29 -15.13 -10.43 -0.04
C ILE A 29 -15.55 -9.84 -1.38
N VAL A 30 -14.84 -8.79 -1.81
CA VAL A 30 -15.05 -8.14 -3.10
C VAL A 30 -14.16 -8.83 -4.15
N PRO A 31 -14.65 -9.04 -5.38
CA PRO A 31 -13.85 -9.64 -6.44
C PRO A 31 -12.57 -8.84 -6.72
N ALA A 32 -11.47 -9.52 -7.00
CA ALA A 32 -10.18 -8.88 -7.27
C ALA A 32 -10.23 -7.90 -8.45
N GLU A 33 -11.03 -8.18 -9.49
CA GLU A 33 -11.21 -7.28 -10.63
C GLU A 33 -11.83 -5.94 -10.20
N GLU A 34 -12.82 -5.96 -9.30
CA GLU A 34 -13.42 -4.74 -8.77
C GLU A 34 -12.43 -3.97 -7.88
N VAL A 35 -11.60 -4.66 -7.10
CA VAL A 35 -10.50 -4.03 -6.34
C VAL A 35 -9.51 -3.36 -7.30
N LYS A 36 -9.10 -4.08 -8.35
CA LYS A 36 -8.12 -3.63 -9.34
C LYS A 36 -8.63 -2.40 -10.09
N ASP A 37 -9.87 -2.45 -10.58
CA ASP A 37 -10.50 -1.36 -11.30
C ASP A 37 -10.65 -0.12 -10.41
N HIS A 38 -11.02 -0.30 -9.13
CA HIS A 38 -11.17 0.84 -8.22
C HIS A 38 -9.84 1.48 -7.83
N LEU A 39 -8.82 0.69 -7.52
CA LEU A 39 -7.54 1.21 -7.03
C LEU A 39 -6.66 1.74 -8.16
N PHE A 40 -6.65 1.07 -9.31
CA PHE A 40 -5.67 1.34 -10.38
C PHE A 40 -6.25 2.02 -11.62
N ALA A 41 -7.54 2.36 -11.66
CA ALA A 41 -8.15 3.06 -12.80
C ALA A 41 -7.43 4.36 -13.21
N TRP A 42 -6.74 5.02 -12.28
CA TRP A 42 -6.01 6.27 -12.54
C TRP A 42 -4.51 6.16 -12.28
N HIS A 43 -4.01 4.93 -12.13
CA HIS A 43 -2.59 4.67 -11.89
C HIS A 43 -1.88 4.39 -13.22
N GLU A 44 -1.35 5.44 -13.85
CA GLU A 44 -0.63 5.34 -15.12
C GLU A 44 0.55 4.34 -15.09
N PRO A 45 1.39 4.26 -14.03
CA PRO A 45 2.55 3.35 -14.01
C PRO A 45 2.18 1.87 -14.12
N SER A 46 0.99 1.47 -13.65
CA SER A 46 0.49 0.09 -13.81
C SER A 46 -0.26 -0.13 -15.12
N PHE A 47 -0.19 0.82 -16.05
CA PHE A 47 -0.99 0.87 -17.26
C PHE A 47 -2.49 0.76 -16.94
N TYR A 48 -2.94 1.60 -16.01
CA TYR A 48 -4.33 1.67 -15.55
C TYR A 48 -4.84 0.33 -14.99
N GLY A 49 -3.98 -0.36 -14.24
CA GLY A 49 -4.29 -1.66 -13.63
C GLY A 49 -4.07 -2.88 -14.53
N THR A 50 -3.75 -2.70 -15.81
CA THR A 50 -3.59 -3.82 -16.76
C THR A 50 -2.48 -4.79 -16.37
N PHE A 51 -1.38 -4.27 -15.80
CA PHE A 51 -0.24 -5.09 -15.40
C PHE A 51 -0.33 -5.60 -13.97
N VAL A 52 -1.37 -5.22 -13.22
CA VAL A 52 -1.54 -5.66 -11.84
C VAL A 52 -2.06 -7.10 -11.83
N GLU A 53 -1.28 -7.99 -11.23
CA GLU A 53 -1.64 -9.40 -11.10
C GLU A 53 -2.71 -9.57 -10.01
N THR A 54 -3.70 -10.44 -10.28
CA THR A 54 -4.67 -10.88 -9.28
C THR A 54 -4.31 -12.28 -8.81
N VAL A 55 -4.29 -12.48 -7.50
CA VAL A 55 -3.94 -13.76 -6.87
C VAL A 55 -4.99 -14.18 -5.86
N GLU A 56 -4.99 -15.47 -5.52
CA GLU A 56 -5.76 -16.02 -4.40
C GLU A 56 -4.84 -16.23 -3.20
N GLN A 57 -5.26 -15.76 -2.03
CA GLN A 57 -4.59 -16.00 -0.75
C GLN A 57 -5.63 -16.27 0.34
N ASP A 58 -5.49 -17.38 1.06
CA ASP A 58 -6.41 -17.78 2.14
C ASP A 58 -7.90 -17.68 1.74
N TYR A 59 -8.25 -18.19 0.57
CA TYR A 59 -9.63 -18.14 0.02
C TYR A 59 -10.15 -16.73 -0.28
N ARG A 60 -9.26 -15.73 -0.38
CA ARG A 60 -9.56 -14.35 -0.75
C ARG A 60 -8.88 -14.05 -2.08
N MET A 61 -9.62 -13.45 -3.01
CA MET A 61 -9.08 -12.92 -4.25
C MET A 61 -8.68 -11.46 -4.04
N GLY A 62 -7.49 -11.09 -4.48
CA GLY A 62 -7.00 -9.71 -4.42
C GLY A 62 -5.95 -9.44 -5.46
N VAL A 63 -5.34 -8.26 -5.38
CA VAL A 63 -4.22 -7.87 -6.24
C VAL A 63 -2.91 -8.09 -5.50
N LYS A 64 -1.88 -8.50 -6.24
CA LYS A 64 -0.52 -8.65 -5.74
C LYS A 64 0.36 -7.55 -6.33
N LEU A 65 1.10 -6.89 -5.46
CA LEU A 65 2.08 -5.87 -5.82
C LEU A 65 3.43 -6.28 -5.27
N SER A 66 4.50 -6.13 -6.04
CA SER A 66 5.84 -6.11 -5.46
C SER A 66 5.98 -4.95 -4.47
N ALA A 67 6.94 -5.04 -3.54
CA ALA A 67 7.21 -3.94 -2.61
C ALA A 67 7.46 -2.59 -3.32
N GLN A 68 8.11 -2.63 -4.49
CA GLN A 68 8.36 -1.44 -5.29
C GLN A 68 7.07 -0.86 -5.88
N GLU A 69 6.20 -1.69 -6.45
CA GLU A 69 4.91 -1.25 -7.01
C GLU A 69 3.98 -0.73 -5.93
N ALA A 70 3.93 -1.41 -4.77
CA ALA A 70 3.17 -0.95 -3.62
C ALA A 70 3.66 0.42 -3.15
N PHE A 71 4.97 0.58 -2.98
CA PHE A 71 5.58 1.84 -2.58
C PHE A 71 5.25 2.96 -3.58
N ASP A 72 5.39 2.71 -4.87
CA ASP A 72 5.08 3.69 -5.90
C ASP A 72 3.61 4.10 -5.90
N TYR A 73 2.72 3.11 -5.79
CA TYR A 73 1.28 3.33 -5.71
C TYR A 73 0.90 4.18 -4.49
N PHE A 74 1.37 3.83 -3.29
CA PHE A 74 1.03 4.56 -2.08
C PHE A 74 1.57 5.99 -2.06
N CYS A 75 2.74 6.23 -2.65
CA CYS A 75 3.28 7.58 -2.84
C CYS A 75 2.37 8.49 -3.67
N HIS A 76 1.64 7.92 -4.62
CA HIS A 76 0.84 8.66 -5.59
C HIS A 76 -0.64 8.27 -5.58
N THR A 77 -1.14 7.77 -4.45
CA THR A 77 -2.49 7.19 -4.36
C THR A 77 -3.52 8.16 -4.96
N PRO A 78 -4.12 7.82 -6.12
CA PRO A 78 -4.99 8.75 -6.81
C PRO A 78 -6.29 8.92 -6.01
N PRO A 79 -6.79 10.16 -5.82
CA PRO A 79 -8.05 10.38 -5.14
C PRO A 79 -9.21 9.86 -6.00
N LEU A 80 -9.90 8.82 -5.55
CA LEU A 80 -11.07 8.31 -6.26
C LEU A 80 -12.31 9.14 -5.88
N VAL A 81 -12.79 9.98 -6.80
CA VAL A 81 -13.91 10.91 -6.57
C VAL A 81 -15.29 10.19 -6.53
N HIS A 82 -15.35 8.94 -7.00
CA HIS A 82 -16.62 8.25 -7.27
C HIS A 82 -16.91 7.03 -6.39
N ALA A 83 -15.99 6.63 -5.51
CA ALA A 83 -16.28 5.58 -4.52
C ALA A 83 -15.69 5.93 -3.16
N ASP A 84 -16.54 5.89 -2.14
CA ASP A 84 -16.12 6.01 -0.75
C ASP A 84 -15.67 4.63 -0.27
N TYR A 85 -14.35 4.46 -0.14
CA TYR A 85 -13.78 3.29 0.51
C TYR A 85 -12.85 3.68 1.65
N LEU A 86 -12.85 2.82 2.68
CA LEU A 86 -12.00 2.96 3.83
C LEU A 86 -10.73 2.14 3.61
N TRP A 87 -9.62 2.65 4.10
CA TRP A 87 -8.39 1.89 4.23
C TRP A 87 -8.37 1.22 5.60
N SER A 88 -7.88 -0.01 5.67
CA SER A 88 -7.53 -0.61 6.95
C SER A 88 -6.33 0.11 7.56
N GLU A 89 -6.07 -0.11 8.84
CA GLU A 89 -4.96 0.52 9.56
C GLU A 89 -3.63 0.33 8.83
N THR A 90 -3.29 -0.91 8.47
CA THR A 90 -2.05 -1.22 7.73
C THR A 90 -1.98 -0.50 6.39
N ALA A 91 -3.07 -0.44 5.64
CA ALA A 91 -3.07 0.22 4.34
C ALA A 91 -3.00 1.76 4.46
N GLU A 92 -3.61 2.32 5.50
CA GLU A 92 -3.57 3.74 5.80
C GLU A 92 -2.17 4.17 6.27
N ASP A 93 -1.50 3.36 7.10
CA ASP A 93 -0.11 3.60 7.50
C ASP A 93 0.82 3.65 6.29
N LEU A 94 0.68 2.70 5.36
CA LEU A 94 1.46 2.70 4.11
C LEU A 94 1.17 3.96 3.29
N ARG A 95 -0.08 4.38 3.18
CA ARG A 95 -0.48 5.58 2.43
C ARG A 95 0.08 6.86 3.05
N GLN A 96 0.12 6.95 4.37
CA GLN A 96 0.64 8.12 5.09
C GLN A 96 2.16 8.16 5.07
N LEU A 97 2.84 7.04 5.29
CA LEU A 97 4.30 6.99 5.42
C LEU A 97 5.03 7.00 4.08
N SER A 98 4.47 6.39 3.02
CA SER A 98 5.17 6.24 1.73
C SER A 98 5.65 7.56 1.12
N PRO A 99 4.86 8.66 1.09
CA PRO A 99 5.33 9.95 0.59
C PRO A 99 6.53 10.51 1.37
N TYR A 100 6.53 10.37 2.70
CA TYR A 100 7.65 10.84 3.53
C TYR A 100 8.91 10.01 3.31
N LEU A 101 8.74 8.69 3.20
CA LEU A 101 9.83 7.78 2.85
C LEU A 101 10.44 8.13 1.49
N ARG A 102 9.62 8.40 0.47
CA ARG A 102 10.09 8.85 -0.85
C ARG A 102 10.89 10.12 -0.74
N SER A 103 10.35 11.14 -0.06
CA SER A 103 11.05 12.40 0.14
C SER A 103 12.39 12.21 0.86
N ALA A 104 12.44 11.37 1.90
CA ALA A 104 13.67 11.10 2.62
C ALA A 104 14.72 10.41 1.73
N LEU A 105 14.30 9.45 0.90
CA LEU A 105 15.20 8.77 -0.05
C LEU A 105 15.71 9.72 -1.14
N GLU A 106 14.85 10.57 -1.71
CA GLU A 106 15.21 11.52 -2.76
C GLU A 106 16.15 12.62 -2.26
N ASN A 107 15.99 13.06 -1.01
CA ASN A 107 16.83 14.09 -0.39
C ASN A 107 18.09 13.54 0.29
N GLY A 108 18.29 12.21 0.31
CA GLY A 108 19.43 11.60 0.99
C GLY A 108 19.35 11.67 2.52
N CYS A 109 18.15 11.85 3.08
CA CYS A 109 17.87 11.92 4.51
C CYS A 109 17.86 10.52 5.16
N PHE A 110 18.92 9.74 4.93
CA PHE A 110 19.12 8.43 5.52
C PHE A 110 20.58 8.23 5.90
N MET A 111 20.81 7.57 7.03
CA MET A 111 22.16 7.31 7.54
C MET A 111 22.26 5.91 8.17
N PRO A 112 23.46 5.31 8.23
CA PRO A 112 23.65 4.07 8.97
C PRO A 112 23.26 4.24 10.45
N ASP A 113 22.54 3.26 10.98
CA ASP A 113 22.13 3.26 12.39
C ASP A 113 23.28 2.76 13.27
N TYR A 114 23.93 3.70 13.95
CA TYR A 114 25.07 3.41 14.83
C TYR A 114 24.71 2.45 15.98
N GLU A 115 23.49 2.54 16.52
CA GLU A 115 23.08 1.66 17.63
C GLU A 115 22.92 0.22 17.13
N GLN A 116 22.29 0.02 15.98
CA GLN A 116 22.19 -1.31 15.38
C GLN A 116 23.57 -1.88 15.03
N TRP A 117 24.44 -1.06 14.45
CA TRP A 117 25.81 -1.47 14.12
C TRP A 117 26.59 -1.94 15.35
N LYS A 118 26.45 -1.25 16.48
CA LYS A 118 27.07 -1.64 17.75
C LYS A 118 26.57 -3.00 18.26
N HIS A 119 25.34 -3.38 17.93
CA HIS A 119 24.76 -4.69 18.24
C HIS A 119 25.07 -5.76 17.18
N GLY A 120 25.91 -5.44 16.19
CA GLY A 120 26.33 -6.36 15.15
C GLY A 120 25.33 -6.51 13.99
N SER A 121 24.29 -5.68 13.94
CA SER A 121 23.35 -5.64 12.81
C SER A 121 23.59 -4.41 11.94
N LEU A 122 23.55 -4.59 10.62
CA LEU A 122 23.53 -3.46 9.70
C LEU A 122 22.10 -2.91 9.64
N GLY A 123 21.93 -1.65 10.02
CA GLY A 123 20.66 -0.96 9.99
C GLY A 123 20.80 0.44 9.38
N TRP A 124 19.69 0.98 8.90
CA TRP A 124 19.60 2.33 8.40
C TRP A 124 18.54 3.09 9.19
N ARG A 125 18.79 4.37 9.42
CA ARG A 125 17.87 5.31 10.04
C ARG A 125 17.48 6.34 9.00
N LEU A 126 16.18 6.61 8.93
CA LEU A 126 15.62 7.67 8.10
C LEU A 126 15.40 8.90 8.99
N GLU A 127 15.78 10.06 8.50
CA GLU A 127 15.39 11.33 9.11
C GLU A 127 14.03 11.73 8.53
N LEU A 128 12.97 11.40 9.28
CA LEU A 128 11.60 11.77 8.94
C LEU A 128 11.21 13.04 9.72
N PRO A 129 10.32 13.89 9.19
CA PRO A 129 9.70 14.96 9.97
C PRO A 129 8.95 14.40 11.19
N ASP A 130 8.81 15.18 12.27
CA ASP A 130 8.13 14.75 13.50
C ASP A 130 6.70 14.21 13.25
N GLU A 131 6.03 14.73 12.21
CA GLU A 131 4.68 14.33 11.78
C GLU A 131 4.62 12.93 11.15
N ALA A 132 5.77 12.39 10.73
CA ALA A 132 5.92 11.10 10.06
C ALA A 132 6.78 10.12 10.89
N SER A 133 7.18 10.50 12.11
CA SER A 133 7.89 9.62 13.01
C SER A 133 6.90 8.61 13.62
N PRO A 134 7.14 7.30 13.48
CA PRO A 134 6.28 6.26 14.05
C PRO A 134 6.36 6.19 15.58
#